data_AF-A0A1V4SCY3-F1
#
_entry.id   AF-A0A1V4SCY3-F1
#
_cell.length_a   1.000
_cell.length_b   1.000
_cell.length_c   1.000
_cell.angle_alpha   90.00
_cell.angle_beta   90.00
_cell.angle_gamma   90.00
#
_symmetry.space_group_name_H-M   'P 1'
#
loop_
_entity.id
_entity.type
_entity.pdbx_description
1 polymer ?
#
loop_
_entity_poly.entity_id
_entity_poly.type
_entity_poly.pdbx_seq_one_letter_code
_entity_poly.pdbx_strand_id
1 'polypeptide(L)'
;MNMEQRRKERLDRGIKVRTDSIYALMSVRELAYLTLPRLVLIVGMLILPLVMPGMYWQRVVSIVCIYAILALSFDFLAHFVGLVSLGGAFFIGVGGYITAILNTSLGMPPLLSVPIAAVAGGLICTLLLLPCLPLRGVYFAIVTLMYPLAMGRIIEALDIFGGTDGIMGLESLPNRWVEQYLVIVMVLVFLFGLRRLVNQDIGLVFRAVKDNDQAVKASGMSITFYKAIAVFVASSIGCLGGACLVHIYMWSGISLFALDFSILPIAATVIGGAGTLVGP
;
A
#
# COMPACT_ATOMS: atom_id res chain seq x y z
N MET A 1 18.81 -7.76 -60.97
CA MET A 1 17.61 -8.02 -60.13
C MET A 1 16.38 -7.68 -60.92
N ASN A 2 15.44 -8.63 -61.01
CA ASN A 2 14.20 -8.46 -61.76
C ASN A 2 13.25 -7.48 -61.03
N MET A 3 12.40 -6.75 -61.74
CA MET A 3 11.50 -5.72 -61.16
C MET A 3 10.61 -6.27 -60.04
N GLU A 4 10.21 -7.54 -60.18
CA GLU A 4 9.41 -8.27 -59.21
C GLU A 4 10.15 -8.54 -57.88
N GLN A 5 11.44 -8.85 -57.95
CA GLN A 5 12.30 -9.02 -56.76
C GLN A 5 12.44 -7.71 -55.99
N ARG A 6 12.66 -6.59 -56.70
CA ARG A 6 12.74 -5.26 -56.07
C ARG A 6 11.42 -4.84 -55.41
N ARG A 7 10.28 -5.31 -55.93
CA ARG A 7 8.97 -5.04 -55.34
C ARG A 7 8.74 -5.85 -54.06
N LYS A 8 9.10 -7.14 -54.04
CA LYS A 8 9.04 -7.97 -52.82
C LYS A 8 9.95 -7.43 -51.72
N GLU A 9 11.17 -7.05 -52.07
CA GLU A 9 12.16 -6.54 -51.12
C GLU A 9 11.72 -5.23 -50.45
N ARG A 10 10.99 -4.36 -51.17
CA ARG A 10 10.40 -3.13 -50.59
C ARG A 10 9.27 -3.41 -49.61
N LEU A 11 8.46 -4.45 -49.85
CA LEU A 11 7.38 -4.85 -48.96
C LEU A 11 7.93 -5.54 -47.71
N ASP A 12 8.90 -6.43 -47.86
CA ASP A 12 9.55 -7.13 -46.75
C ASP A 12 10.28 -6.18 -45.80
N ARG A 13 10.87 -5.09 -46.32
CA ARG A 13 11.55 -4.09 -45.48
C ARG A 13 10.59 -3.44 -44.47
N GLY A 14 9.37 -3.13 -44.89
CA GLY A 14 8.36 -2.52 -44.03
C GLY A 14 7.84 -3.49 -42.97
N ILE A 15 7.68 -4.76 -43.33
CA ILE A 15 7.27 -5.82 -42.40
C ILE A 15 8.41 -6.09 -41.41
N LYS A 16 9.64 -6.30 -41.88
CA LYS A 16 10.81 -6.56 -41.05
C LYS A 16 11.06 -5.47 -40.00
N VAL A 17 11.00 -4.20 -40.39
CA VAL A 17 11.16 -3.06 -39.46
C VAL A 17 10.06 -3.02 -38.38
N ARG A 18 8.80 -3.39 -38.70
CA ARG A 18 7.72 -3.44 -37.71
C ARG A 18 7.73 -4.70 -36.85
N THR A 19 8.29 -5.81 -37.35
CA THR A 19 8.29 -7.10 -36.65
C THR A 19 9.51 -7.26 -35.75
N ASP A 20 10.66 -6.67 -36.13
CA ASP A 20 11.89 -6.67 -35.31
C ASP A 20 11.69 -5.90 -33.98
N SER A 21 10.80 -4.90 -33.94
CA SER A 21 10.47 -4.17 -32.71
C SER A 21 9.48 -4.88 -31.78
N ILE A 22 8.76 -5.89 -32.28
CA ILE A 22 7.74 -6.61 -31.50
C ILE A 22 8.35 -7.83 -30.77
N TYR A 23 9.53 -8.31 -31.20
CA TYR A 23 10.24 -9.45 -30.60
C TYR A 23 11.53 -9.07 -29.85
N ALA A 24 11.58 -7.89 -29.20
CA ALA A 24 12.75 -7.45 -28.42
C ALA A 24 12.94 -8.17 -27.06
N LEU A 25 12.52 -9.42 -26.94
CA LEU A 25 12.76 -10.30 -25.78
C LEU A 25 13.09 -11.72 -26.27
N MET A 26 14.12 -11.89 -27.10
CA MET A 26 14.49 -13.22 -27.62
C MET A 26 15.60 -13.92 -26.81
N SER A 27 16.37 -13.19 -25.99
CA SER A 27 17.44 -13.81 -25.20
C SER A 27 17.00 -14.10 -23.78
N VAL A 28 17.17 -15.35 -23.32
CA VAL A 28 16.99 -15.74 -21.91
C VAL A 28 17.82 -14.84 -20.99
N ARG A 29 18.95 -14.30 -21.46
CA ARG A 29 19.78 -13.34 -20.69
C ARG A 29 19.13 -11.97 -20.52
N GLU A 30 18.43 -11.47 -21.54
CA GLU A 30 17.71 -10.18 -21.49
C GLU A 30 16.45 -10.31 -20.63
N LEU A 31 15.71 -11.41 -20.82
CA LEU A 31 14.56 -11.74 -20.00
C LEU A 31 14.98 -11.95 -18.54
N ALA A 32 16.08 -12.67 -18.30
CA ALA A 32 16.65 -12.86 -16.98
C ALA A 32 17.09 -11.52 -16.39
N TYR A 33 17.82 -10.66 -17.11
CA TYR A 33 18.24 -9.35 -16.59
C TYR A 33 17.07 -8.45 -16.16
N LEU A 34 15.96 -8.46 -16.91
CA LEU A 34 14.75 -7.70 -16.58
C LEU A 34 13.92 -8.31 -15.44
N THR A 35 13.93 -9.63 -15.29
CA THR A 35 13.11 -10.36 -14.31
C THR A 35 13.86 -10.73 -13.03
N LEU A 36 15.19 -10.85 -13.07
CA LEU A 36 16.06 -11.27 -11.97
C LEU A 36 15.88 -10.42 -10.72
N PRO A 37 15.95 -9.07 -10.77
CA PRO A 37 15.81 -8.25 -9.57
C PRO A 37 14.44 -8.47 -8.89
N ARG A 38 13.40 -8.70 -9.69
CA ARG A 38 12.04 -8.96 -9.23
C ARG A 38 11.92 -10.33 -8.59
N LEU A 39 12.48 -11.35 -9.26
CA LEU A 39 12.50 -12.72 -8.76
C LEU A 39 13.34 -12.84 -7.49
N VAL A 40 14.48 -12.16 -7.42
CA VAL A 40 15.33 -12.12 -6.22
C VAL A 40 14.58 -11.52 -5.03
N LEU A 41 13.83 -10.42 -5.23
CA LEU A 41 13.01 -9.85 -4.18
C LEU A 41 11.92 -10.83 -3.72
N ILE A 42 11.15 -11.40 -4.66
CA ILE A 42 10.04 -12.31 -4.35
C ILE A 42 10.55 -13.58 -3.64
N VAL A 43 11.57 -14.22 -4.22
CA VAL A 43 12.17 -15.44 -3.69
C VAL A 43 12.86 -15.15 -2.35
N GLY A 44 13.56 -14.02 -2.22
CA GLY A 44 14.16 -13.58 -0.97
C GLY A 44 13.13 -13.40 0.14
N MET A 45 12.00 -12.72 -0.13
CA MET A 45 10.93 -12.55 0.86
C MET A 45 10.25 -13.87 1.24
N LEU A 46 10.05 -14.80 0.30
CA LEU A 46 9.41 -16.10 0.57
C LEU A 46 10.33 -17.08 1.31
N ILE A 47 11.65 -16.97 1.12
CA ILE A 47 12.65 -17.79 1.81
C ILE A 47 12.92 -17.28 3.23
N LEU A 48 12.69 -16.00 3.50
CA LEU A 48 12.97 -15.34 4.78
C LEU A 48 12.38 -16.07 6.02
N PRO A 49 11.10 -16.51 6.01
CA PRO A 49 10.52 -17.32 7.10
C PRO A 49 11.20 -18.69 7.31
N LEU A 50 11.73 -19.29 6.25
CA LEU A 50 12.34 -20.62 6.28
C LEU A 50 13.77 -20.58 6.87
N VAL A 51 14.50 -19.50 6.61
CA VAL A 51 15.87 -19.30 7.10
C VAL A 51 15.89 -18.94 8.58
N MET A 52 14.84 -18.29 9.10
CA MET A 52 14.75 -17.84 10.48
C MET A 52 13.51 -18.40 11.20
N PRO A 53 13.49 -19.71 11.53
CA PRO A 53 12.30 -20.38 12.09
C PRO A 53 11.99 -20.04 13.56
N GLY A 54 12.77 -19.15 14.19
CA GLY A 54 12.55 -18.75 15.60
C GLY A 54 11.27 -17.92 15.77
N MET A 55 10.52 -18.18 16.86
CA MET A 55 9.25 -17.49 17.15
C MET A 55 9.39 -15.96 17.19
N TYR A 56 10.51 -15.45 17.71
CA TYR A 56 10.85 -14.04 17.69
C TYR A 56 10.98 -13.51 16.26
N TRP A 57 11.77 -14.18 15.42
CA TRP A 57 12.03 -13.77 14.05
C TRP A 57 10.79 -13.83 13.16
N GLN A 58 9.91 -14.82 13.33
CA GLN A 58 8.64 -14.88 12.61
C GLN A 58 7.77 -13.64 12.89
N ARG A 59 7.72 -13.19 14.14
CA ARG A 59 6.99 -11.98 14.53
C ARG A 59 7.66 -10.73 13.97
N VAL A 60 9.00 -10.62 14.07
CA VAL A 60 9.75 -9.49 13.51
C VAL A 60 9.51 -9.36 12.01
N VAL A 61 9.60 -10.45 11.26
CA VAL A 61 9.37 -10.45 9.79
C VAL A 61 7.96 -9.99 9.46
N SER A 62 6.95 -10.45 10.19
CA SER A 62 5.55 -10.05 9.98
C SER A 62 5.36 -8.55 10.24
N ILE A 63 5.95 -8.03 11.32
CA ILE A 63 5.90 -6.60 11.66
C ILE A 63 6.63 -5.76 10.60
N VAL A 64 7.82 -6.18 10.16
CA VAL A 64 8.56 -5.50 9.09
C VAL A 64 7.74 -5.45 7.81
N CYS A 65 7.04 -6.53 7.46
CA CYS A 65 6.15 -6.54 6.31
C CYS A 65 4.97 -5.55 6.46
N ILE A 66 4.41 -5.38 7.65
CA ILE A 66 3.36 -4.38 7.92
C ILE A 66 3.91 -2.96 7.76
N TYR A 67 5.10 -2.68 8.30
CA TYR A 67 5.79 -1.40 8.05
C TYR A 67 6.07 -1.17 6.57
N ALA A 68 6.42 -2.22 5.82
CA ALA A 68 6.61 -2.14 4.37
C ALA A 68 5.31 -1.84 3.62
N ILE A 69 4.19 -2.47 3.98
CA ILE A 69 2.85 -2.17 3.42
C ILE A 69 2.52 -0.69 3.64
N LEU A 70 2.77 -0.18 4.85
CA LEU A 70 2.49 1.21 5.14
C LEU A 70 3.46 2.16 4.41
N ALA A 71 4.73 1.80 4.29
CA ALA A 71 5.71 2.55 3.52
C ALA A 71 5.28 2.63 2.05
N LEU A 72 4.81 1.54 1.44
CA LEU A 72 4.25 1.53 0.08
C LEU A 72 3.05 2.48 -0.05
N SER A 73 2.14 2.48 0.94
CA SER A 73 0.98 3.36 0.94
C SER A 73 1.36 4.85 0.99
N PHE A 74 2.40 5.18 1.76
CA PHE A 74 2.91 6.54 1.88
C PHE A 74 3.74 6.98 0.68
N ASP A 75 4.58 6.10 0.13
CA ASP A 75 5.32 6.39 -1.09
C ASP A 75 4.35 6.68 -2.24
N PHE A 76 3.28 5.89 -2.34
CA PHE A 76 2.19 6.13 -3.30
C PHE A 76 1.60 7.54 -3.15
N LEU A 77 1.17 7.89 -1.93
CA LEU A 77 0.47 9.14 -1.67
C LEU A 77 1.40 10.37 -1.82
N ALA A 78 2.64 10.30 -1.32
CA ALA A 78 3.60 11.38 -1.35
C ALA A 78 4.17 11.60 -2.76
N HIS A 79 4.67 10.55 -3.42
CA HIS A 79 5.43 10.69 -4.65
C HIS A 79 4.58 10.69 -5.92
N PHE A 80 3.43 10.02 -5.94
CA PHE A 80 2.58 10.00 -7.14
C PHE A 80 1.43 11.00 -7.09
N VAL A 81 0.84 11.21 -5.91
CA VAL A 81 -0.34 12.09 -5.76
C VAL A 81 0.04 13.48 -5.23
N GLY A 82 1.21 13.61 -4.60
CA GLY A 82 1.68 14.88 -4.03
C GLY A 82 1.09 15.20 -2.65
N LEU A 83 0.54 14.20 -1.97
CA LEU A 83 -0.07 14.33 -0.66
C LEU A 83 0.83 13.67 0.38
N VAL A 84 1.60 14.47 1.11
CA VAL A 84 2.41 13.97 2.23
C VAL A 84 1.49 13.76 3.43
N SER A 85 1.19 12.50 3.77
CA SER A 85 0.37 12.15 4.93
C SER A 85 1.22 11.54 6.05
N LEU A 86 0.96 11.98 7.27
CA LEU A 86 1.50 11.43 8.52
C LEU A 86 0.43 10.67 9.31
N GLY A 87 -0.66 10.25 8.64
CA GLY A 87 -1.82 9.59 9.25
C GLY A 87 -1.74 8.06 9.31
N GLY A 88 -0.57 7.46 9.15
CA GLY A 88 -0.42 5.99 9.07
C GLY A 88 -0.89 5.27 10.33
N ALA A 89 -0.55 5.83 11.50
CA ALA A 89 -1.06 5.36 12.79
C ALA A 89 -2.60 5.40 12.86
N PHE A 90 -3.23 6.37 12.19
CA PHE A 90 -4.69 6.44 12.12
C PHE A 90 -5.27 5.36 11.21
N PHE A 91 -4.64 5.07 10.08
CA PHE A 91 -5.06 3.96 9.21
C PHE A 91 -4.92 2.60 9.92
N ILE A 92 -3.78 2.37 10.57
CA ILE A 92 -3.51 1.16 11.37
C ILE A 92 -4.54 1.03 12.50
N GLY A 93 -4.75 2.09 13.28
CA GLY A 93 -5.71 2.09 14.39
C GLY A 93 -7.13 1.80 13.93
N VAL A 94 -7.65 2.55 12.95
CA VAL A 94 -9.03 2.34 12.46
C VAL A 94 -9.22 0.91 11.91
N GLY A 95 -8.26 0.40 11.12
CA GLY A 95 -8.33 -0.96 10.59
C GLY A 95 -8.27 -2.02 11.69
N GLY A 96 -7.42 -1.83 12.70
CA GLY A 96 -7.28 -2.74 13.83
C GLY A 96 -8.54 -2.81 14.68
N TYR A 97 -9.12 -1.67 15.07
CA TYR A 97 -10.33 -1.61 15.88
C TYR A 97 -11.55 -2.17 15.15
N ILE A 98 -11.74 -1.86 13.86
CA ILE A 98 -12.86 -2.43 13.08
C ILE A 98 -12.73 -3.95 13.03
N THR A 99 -11.54 -4.47 12.74
CA THR A 99 -11.30 -5.92 12.69
C THR A 99 -11.56 -6.57 14.04
N ALA A 100 -11.11 -5.93 15.13
CA ALA A 100 -11.34 -6.41 16.48
C ALA A 100 -12.81 -6.50 16.83
N ILE A 101 -13.60 -5.48 16.49
CA ILE A 101 -15.05 -5.47 16.72
C ILE A 101 -15.74 -6.55 15.87
N LEU A 102 -15.38 -6.69 14.60
CA LEU A 102 -15.95 -7.72 13.73
C LEU A 102 -15.65 -9.14 14.22
N ASN A 103 -14.45 -9.39 14.75
CA ASN A 103 -14.08 -10.69 15.26
C ASN A 103 -14.75 -10.98 16.62
N THR A 104 -14.68 -10.05 17.58
CA THR A 104 -15.21 -10.30 18.94
C THR A 104 -16.72 -10.22 19.02
N SER A 105 -17.36 -9.28 18.30
CA SER A 105 -18.80 -9.05 18.41
C SER A 105 -19.61 -9.90 17.43
N LEU A 106 -19.09 -10.14 16.22
CA LEU A 106 -19.80 -10.90 15.18
C LEU A 106 -19.23 -12.32 14.98
N GLY A 107 -18.16 -12.70 15.68
CA GLY A 107 -17.54 -14.02 15.54
C GLY A 107 -16.99 -14.30 14.14
N MET A 108 -16.70 -13.24 13.37
CA MET A 108 -16.25 -13.42 11.98
C MET A 108 -14.81 -13.94 11.94
N PRO A 109 -14.50 -14.92 11.09
CA PRO A 109 -13.16 -15.46 10.99
C PRO A 109 -12.18 -14.38 10.49
N PRO A 110 -10.90 -14.42 10.93
CA PRO A 110 -9.88 -13.44 10.56
C PRO A 110 -9.74 -13.21 9.05
N LEU A 111 -9.94 -14.25 8.24
CA LEU A 111 -9.83 -14.16 6.77
C LEU A 111 -10.90 -13.27 6.14
N LEU A 112 -12.07 -13.13 6.79
CA LEU A 112 -13.16 -12.27 6.31
C LEU A 112 -13.14 -10.90 6.99
N SER A 113 -12.79 -10.83 8.28
CA SER A 113 -12.73 -9.57 9.02
C SER A 113 -11.67 -8.62 8.44
N VAL A 114 -10.49 -9.14 8.05
CA VAL A 114 -9.39 -8.35 7.50
C VAL A 114 -9.76 -7.57 6.23
N PRO A 115 -10.27 -8.19 5.14
CA PRO A 115 -10.63 -7.45 3.93
C PRO A 115 -11.82 -6.50 4.15
N ILE A 116 -12.78 -6.87 5.00
CA ILE A 116 -13.90 -5.99 5.34
C ILE A 116 -13.40 -4.75 6.07
N ALA A 117 -12.51 -4.92 7.05
CA ALA A 117 -11.91 -3.81 7.77
C ALA A 117 -11.01 -2.94 6.89
N ALA A 118 -10.33 -3.51 5.91
CA ALA A 118 -9.56 -2.76 4.92
C ALA A 118 -10.46 -1.79 4.14
N VAL A 119 -11.58 -2.28 3.60
CA VAL A 119 -12.52 -1.46 2.81
C VAL A 119 -13.31 -0.50 3.69
N ALA A 120 -13.90 -0.99 4.77
CA ALA A 120 -14.71 -0.16 5.68
C ALA A 120 -13.84 0.89 6.39
N GLY A 121 -12.66 0.51 6.88
CA GLY A 121 -11.69 1.41 7.47
C GLY A 121 -11.16 2.42 6.46
N GLY A 122 -10.86 1.97 5.23
CA GLY A 122 -10.48 2.83 4.12
C GLY A 122 -11.54 3.90 3.81
N LEU A 123 -12.82 3.51 3.77
CA LEU A 123 -13.94 4.44 3.60
C LEU A 123 -14.03 5.44 4.75
N ILE A 124 -13.98 4.97 6.01
CA ILE A 124 -14.05 5.85 7.19
C ILE A 124 -12.90 6.85 7.20
N CYS A 125 -11.66 6.39 6.98
CA CYS A 125 -10.49 7.25 6.93
C CYS A 125 -10.58 8.26 5.78
N THR A 126 -11.08 7.86 4.62
CA THR A 126 -11.25 8.75 3.46
C THR A 126 -12.31 9.81 3.72
N LEU A 127 -13.45 9.42 4.30
CA LEU A 127 -14.53 10.36 4.67
C LEU A 127 -14.04 11.39 5.67
N LEU A 128 -13.27 10.96 6.68
CA LEU A 128 -12.70 11.86 7.68
C LEU A 128 -11.63 12.79 7.10
N LEU A 129 -10.86 12.34 6.11
CA LEU A 129 -9.82 13.14 5.45
C LEU A 129 -10.33 13.98 4.27
N LEU A 130 -11.56 13.75 3.80
CA LEU A 130 -12.20 14.49 2.71
C LEU A 130 -12.14 16.02 2.89
N PRO A 131 -12.50 16.60 4.06
CA PRO A 131 -12.38 18.05 4.27
C PRO A 131 -10.93 18.57 4.24
N CYS A 132 -9.94 17.70 4.43
CA CYS A 132 -8.53 18.05 4.46
C CYS A 132 -7.85 17.99 3.08
N LEU A 133 -8.48 17.38 2.08
CA LEU A 133 -7.92 17.21 0.73
C LEU A 133 -7.58 18.52 -0.03
N PRO A 134 -8.27 19.65 0.20
CA PRO A 134 -7.88 20.95 -0.37
C PRO A 134 -6.55 21.49 0.16
N LEU A 135 -6.07 21.00 1.32
CA LEU A 135 -4.80 21.45 1.91
C LEU A 135 -3.62 21.07 1.02
N ARG A 136 -2.57 21.89 1.07
CA ARG A 136 -1.34 21.71 0.27
C ARG A 136 -0.13 21.41 1.14
N GLY A 137 0.72 20.50 0.66
CA GLY A 137 2.02 20.20 1.26
C GLY A 137 1.95 19.87 2.74
N VAL A 138 2.71 20.61 3.55
CA VAL A 138 2.91 20.35 4.99
C VAL A 138 1.62 20.46 5.80
N TYR A 139 0.66 21.29 5.39
CA TYR A 139 -0.61 21.45 6.11
C TYR A 139 -1.42 20.16 6.14
N PHE A 140 -1.43 19.40 5.04
CA PHE A 140 -2.10 18.09 5.01
C PHE A 140 -1.40 17.10 5.95
N ALA A 141 -0.06 17.09 5.97
CA ALA A 141 0.73 16.24 6.85
C ALA A 141 0.40 16.50 8.33
N ILE A 142 0.40 17.77 8.76
CA ILE A 142 0.10 18.16 10.15
C ILE A 142 -1.30 17.69 10.55
N VAL A 143 -2.31 17.97 9.73
CA VAL A 143 -3.69 17.61 10.04
C VAL A 143 -3.85 16.09 10.12
N THR A 144 -3.24 15.33 9.20
CA THR A 144 -3.28 13.86 9.24
C THR A 144 -2.60 13.26 10.47
N LEU A 145 -1.56 13.92 11.01
CA LEU A 145 -0.89 13.53 12.26
C LEU A 145 -1.75 13.82 13.51
N MET A 146 -2.67 14.79 13.44
CA MET A 146 -3.57 15.08 14.55
C MET A 146 -4.65 14.00 14.73
N TYR A 147 -5.12 13.35 13.65
CA TYR A 147 -6.14 12.30 13.73
C TYR A 147 -5.78 11.13 14.68
N PRO A 148 -4.61 10.48 14.57
CA PRO A 148 -4.27 9.38 15.48
C PRO A 148 -4.13 9.85 16.93
N LEU A 149 -3.53 11.03 17.15
CA LEU A 149 -3.39 11.61 18.48
C LEU A 149 -4.75 11.94 19.11
N ALA A 150 -5.65 12.54 18.34
CA ALA A 150 -7.00 12.87 18.79
C ALA A 150 -7.81 11.60 19.07
N MET A 151 -7.80 10.62 18.17
CA MET A 151 -8.55 9.38 18.34
C MET A 151 -8.08 8.57 19.55
N GLY A 152 -6.78 8.47 19.78
CA GLY A 152 -6.25 7.82 20.99
C GLY A 152 -6.78 8.45 22.27
N ARG A 153 -6.83 9.78 22.35
CA ARG A 153 -7.36 10.51 23.52
C ARG A 153 -8.88 10.45 23.65
N ILE A 154 -9.60 10.44 22.54
CA ILE A 154 -11.06 10.31 22.54
C ILE A 154 -11.46 8.93 23.07
N ILE A 155 -10.77 7.87 22.65
CA ILE A 155 -10.99 6.50 23.12
C ILE A 155 -10.71 6.40 24.63
N GLU A 156 -9.59 6.96 25.07
CA GLU A 156 -9.21 7.01 26.50
C GLU A 156 -10.22 7.79 27.34
N ALA A 157 -10.65 8.98 26.88
CA ALA A 157 -11.52 9.87 27.65
C ALA A 157 -12.98 9.41 27.72
N LEU A 158 -13.48 8.75 26.67
CA LEU A 158 -14.87 8.27 26.61
C LEU A 158 -15.02 6.80 27.03
N ASP A 159 -13.91 6.10 27.32
CA ASP A 159 -13.88 4.67 27.66
C ASP A 159 -14.61 3.77 26.63
N ILE A 160 -14.48 4.11 25.35
CA ILE A 160 -15.12 3.39 24.24
C ILE A 160 -14.14 2.32 23.71
N PHE A 161 -14.65 1.24 23.12
CA PHE A 161 -13.84 0.20 22.47
C PHE A 161 -12.82 -0.50 23.40
N GLY A 162 -13.20 -0.68 24.67
CA GLY A 162 -12.33 -1.27 25.69
C GLY A 162 -11.38 -0.28 26.35
N GLY A 163 -11.50 1.02 26.06
CA GLY A 163 -10.80 2.08 26.77
C GLY A 163 -9.27 1.92 26.75
N THR A 164 -8.66 2.02 27.93
CA THR A 164 -7.22 1.82 28.11
C THR A 164 -6.78 0.37 27.97
N ASP A 165 -7.66 -0.58 28.31
CA ASP A 165 -7.36 -2.02 28.29
C ASP A 165 -7.44 -2.60 26.87
N GLY A 166 -8.18 -1.93 25.99
CA GLY A 166 -8.40 -2.34 24.62
C GLY A 166 -9.31 -3.57 24.50
N ILE A 167 -9.41 -4.10 23.29
CA ILE A 167 -10.19 -5.28 22.95
C ILE A 167 -9.27 -6.50 23.01
N MET A 168 -9.49 -7.36 24.01
CA MET A 168 -8.81 -8.64 24.19
C MET A 168 -9.63 -9.80 23.60
N GLY A 169 -8.98 -10.96 23.45
CA GLY A 169 -9.67 -12.20 23.06
C GLY A 169 -9.93 -12.33 21.57
N LEU A 170 -9.14 -11.65 20.73
CA LEU A 170 -9.21 -11.88 19.30
C LEU A 170 -8.70 -13.27 18.93
N GLU A 171 -9.41 -13.91 18.01
CA GLU A 171 -8.96 -15.16 17.42
C GLU A 171 -7.71 -14.91 16.57
N SER A 172 -6.68 -15.72 16.79
CA SER A 172 -5.51 -15.74 15.93
C SER A 172 -5.81 -16.52 14.64
N LEU A 173 -4.99 -16.31 13.62
CA LEU A 173 -5.06 -17.11 12.41
C LEU A 173 -4.73 -18.59 12.73
N PRO A 174 -5.31 -19.56 11.99
CA PRO A 174 -5.22 -20.98 12.33
C PRO A 174 -3.78 -21.52 12.45
N ASN A 175 -2.84 -20.90 11.73
CA ASN A 175 -1.45 -21.30 11.74
C ASN A 175 -0.54 -20.06 11.58
N ARG A 176 0.47 -19.94 12.44
CA ARG A 176 1.46 -18.86 12.41
C ARG A 176 2.19 -18.75 11.07
N TRP A 177 2.46 -19.89 10.43
CA TRP A 177 3.07 -19.89 9.09
C TRP A 177 2.13 -19.27 8.06
N VAL A 178 0.84 -19.56 8.14
CA VAL A 178 -0.17 -18.97 7.25
C VAL A 178 -0.26 -17.47 7.46
N GLU A 179 -0.25 -17.01 8.72
CA GLU A 179 -0.20 -15.57 9.06
C GLU A 179 1.00 -14.87 8.42
N GLN A 180 2.20 -15.41 8.57
CA GLN A 180 3.41 -14.82 8.03
C GLN A 180 3.42 -14.78 6.50
N TYR A 181 3.07 -15.90 5.85
CA TYR A 181 2.99 -15.97 4.39
C TYR A 181 1.88 -15.09 3.83
N LEU A 182 0.75 -14.96 4.54
CA LEU A 182 -0.33 -14.06 4.17
C LEU A 182 0.18 -12.62 4.13
N VAL A 183 0.87 -12.14 5.17
CA VAL A 183 1.40 -10.77 5.18
C VAL A 183 2.45 -10.54 4.09
N ILE A 184 3.33 -11.52 3.83
CA ILE A 184 4.31 -11.42 2.73
C ILE A 184 3.61 -11.35 1.37
N VAL A 185 2.63 -12.21 1.13
CA VAL A 185 1.85 -12.20 -0.11
C VAL A 185 1.12 -10.87 -0.28
N MET A 186 0.57 -10.30 0.80
CA MET A 186 -0.06 -8.98 0.75
C MET A 186 0.92 -7.87 0.37
N VAL A 187 2.15 -7.85 0.92
CA VAL A 187 3.20 -6.90 0.50
C VAL A 187 3.41 -7.00 -1.01
N LEU A 188 3.58 -8.22 -1.55
CA LEU A 188 3.83 -8.44 -2.96
C LEU A 188 2.64 -8.02 -3.84
N VAL A 189 1.42 -8.35 -3.41
CA VAL A 189 0.17 -7.97 -4.10
C VAL A 189 0.03 -6.45 -4.14
N PHE A 190 0.25 -5.74 -3.03
CA PHE A 190 0.15 -4.28 -3.00
C PHE A 190 1.28 -3.58 -3.74
N LEU A 191 2.51 -4.10 -3.65
CA LEU A 191 3.64 -3.59 -4.42
C LEU A 191 3.38 -3.69 -5.92
N PHE A 192 2.92 -4.86 -6.40
CA PHE A 192 2.58 -5.04 -7.81
C PHE A 192 1.33 -4.25 -8.20
N GLY A 193 0.30 -4.23 -7.35
CA GLY A 193 -0.96 -3.52 -7.56
C GLY A 193 -0.75 -2.02 -7.68
N LEU A 194 -0.03 -1.40 -6.76
CA LEU A 194 0.31 0.03 -6.79
C LEU A 194 1.20 0.36 -7.99
N ARG A 195 2.21 -0.47 -8.29
CA ARG A 195 3.05 -0.30 -9.48
C ARG A 195 2.22 -0.35 -10.77
N ARG A 196 1.24 -1.26 -10.85
CA ARG A 196 0.34 -1.34 -12.01
C ARG A 196 -0.55 -0.10 -12.09
N LEU A 197 -1.18 0.28 -10.97
CA LEU A 197 -2.09 1.43 -10.85
C LEU A 197 -1.42 2.74 -11.30
N VAL A 198 -0.20 2.97 -10.83
CA VAL A 198 0.62 4.15 -11.15
C VAL A 198 0.92 4.29 -12.64
N ASN A 199 0.97 3.17 -13.37
CA ASN A 199 1.24 3.14 -14.81
C ASN A 199 -0.04 3.09 -15.66
N GLN A 200 -1.23 3.15 -15.05
CA GLN A 200 -2.50 3.31 -15.75
C GLN A 200 -2.85 4.79 -15.93
N ASP A 201 -3.89 5.06 -16.72
CA ASP A 201 -4.39 6.41 -16.98
C ASP A 201 -4.71 7.17 -15.69
N ILE A 202 -5.26 6.49 -14.68
CA ILE A 202 -5.53 7.11 -13.38
C ILE A 202 -4.24 7.54 -12.66
N GLY A 203 -3.16 6.80 -12.82
CA GLY A 203 -1.84 7.14 -12.30
C GLY A 203 -1.24 8.38 -12.98
N LEU A 204 -1.50 8.55 -14.28
CA LEU A 204 -1.15 9.78 -15.00
C LEU A 204 -1.91 10.98 -14.46
N VAL A 205 -3.21 10.82 -14.15
CA VAL A 205 -4.01 11.88 -13.53
C VAL A 205 -3.47 12.24 -12.14
N PHE A 206 -3.07 11.27 -11.32
CA PHE A 206 -2.46 11.56 -10.01
C PHE A 206 -1.18 12.39 -10.14
N ARG A 207 -0.30 12.03 -11.08
CA ARG A 207 0.93 12.80 -11.34
C ARG A 207 0.60 14.20 -11.85
N ALA A 208 -0.37 14.34 -12.75
CA ALA A 208 -0.82 15.64 -13.23
C ALA A 208 -1.38 16.52 -12.10
N VAL A 209 -2.13 15.93 -11.15
CA VAL A 209 -2.64 16.62 -9.96
C VAL A 209 -1.49 17.11 -9.06
N LYS A 210 -0.44 16.30 -8.91
CA LYS A 210 0.76 16.65 -8.16
C LYS A 210 1.53 17.81 -8.83
N ASP A 211 1.68 17.76 -10.15
CA ASP A 211 2.51 18.71 -10.90
C ASP A 211 1.82 20.08 -11.04
N ASN A 212 0.55 20.11 -11.47
CA ASN A 212 -0.19 21.35 -11.64
C ASN A 212 -1.71 21.14 -11.50
N ASP A 213 -2.23 21.46 -10.31
CA ASP A 213 -3.66 21.33 -10.02
C ASP A 213 -4.54 22.26 -10.87
N GLN A 214 -4.05 23.45 -11.25
CA GLN A 214 -4.80 24.38 -12.11
C GLN A 214 -4.98 23.82 -13.51
N ALA A 215 -3.96 23.15 -14.07
CA ALA A 215 -4.03 22.54 -15.39
C ALA A 215 -5.05 21.38 -15.42
N VAL A 216 -5.06 20.55 -14.37
CA VAL A 216 -6.05 19.47 -14.22
C VAL A 216 -7.47 20.05 -14.09
N LYS A 217 -7.64 21.13 -13.31
CA LYS A 217 -8.93 21.80 -13.14
C LYS A 217 -9.43 22.45 -14.45
N ALA A 218 -8.53 23.05 -15.22
CA ALA A 218 -8.84 23.61 -16.55
C ALA A 218 -9.26 22.54 -17.56
N SER A 219 -8.80 21.30 -17.37
CA SER A 219 -9.20 20.13 -18.17
C SER A 219 -10.57 19.55 -17.77
N GLY A 220 -11.30 20.19 -16.85
CA GLY A 220 -12.63 19.77 -16.41
C GLY A 220 -12.65 18.63 -15.38
N MET A 221 -11.48 18.22 -14.86
CA MET A 221 -11.38 17.13 -13.88
C MET A 221 -11.45 17.64 -12.43
N SER A 222 -12.19 16.93 -11.58
CA SER A 222 -12.30 17.25 -10.16
C SER A 222 -11.09 16.77 -9.36
N ILE A 223 -10.22 17.68 -8.95
CA ILE A 223 -9.00 17.39 -8.17
C ILE A 223 -9.34 16.62 -6.87
N THR A 224 -10.36 17.08 -6.14
CA THR A 224 -10.74 16.50 -4.84
C THR A 224 -11.15 15.04 -4.96
N PHE A 225 -11.84 14.66 -6.03
CA PHE A 225 -12.27 13.28 -6.26
C PHE A 225 -11.08 12.35 -6.49
N TYR A 226 -10.13 12.74 -7.33
CA TYR A 226 -8.91 11.94 -7.57
C TYR A 226 -8.04 11.84 -6.32
N LYS A 227 -7.90 12.94 -5.55
CA LYS A 227 -7.25 12.90 -4.24
C LYS A 227 -7.97 11.97 -3.26
N ALA A 228 -9.30 11.95 -3.25
CA ALA A 228 -10.08 11.06 -2.40
C ALA A 228 -9.90 9.59 -2.77
N ILE A 229 -9.88 9.24 -4.06
CA ILE A 229 -9.57 7.87 -4.53
C ILE A 229 -8.17 7.46 -4.07
N ALA A 230 -7.18 8.34 -4.23
CA ALA A 230 -5.81 8.07 -3.81
C ALA A 230 -5.72 7.83 -2.29
N VAL A 231 -6.38 8.67 -1.49
CA VAL A 231 -6.45 8.48 -0.04
C VAL A 231 -7.17 7.18 0.31
N PHE A 232 -8.25 6.82 -0.38
CA PHE A 232 -8.96 5.56 -0.17
C PHE A 232 -8.09 4.35 -0.42
N VAL A 233 -7.31 4.35 -1.51
CA VAL A 233 -6.37 3.26 -1.80
C VAL A 233 -5.30 3.19 -0.71
N ALA A 234 -4.68 4.32 -0.35
CA ALA A 234 -3.63 4.35 0.67
C ALA A 234 -4.14 3.95 2.07
N SER A 235 -5.30 4.47 2.49
CA SER A 235 -5.90 4.17 3.78
C SER A 235 -6.40 2.73 3.86
N SER A 236 -6.95 2.18 2.78
CA SER A 236 -7.35 0.75 2.75
C SER A 236 -6.15 -0.17 2.93
N ILE A 237 -5.01 0.15 2.30
CA ILE A 237 -3.75 -0.58 2.45
C ILE A 237 -3.24 -0.50 3.90
N GLY A 238 -3.27 0.70 4.50
CA GLY A 238 -2.90 0.89 5.91
C GLY A 238 -3.84 0.17 6.88
N CYS A 239 -5.15 0.27 6.68
CA CYS A 239 -6.17 -0.41 7.50
C CYS A 239 -6.01 -1.93 7.44
N LEU A 240 -5.67 -2.47 6.26
CA LEU A 240 -5.38 -3.89 6.11
C LEU A 240 -4.13 -4.31 6.91
N GLY A 241 -3.08 -3.48 6.92
CA GLY A 241 -1.91 -3.69 7.76
C GLY A 241 -2.26 -3.73 9.25
N GLY A 242 -3.13 -2.81 9.70
CA GLY A 242 -3.60 -2.74 11.08
C GLY A 242 -4.49 -3.92 11.47
N ALA A 243 -5.38 -4.35 10.58
CA ALA A 243 -6.21 -5.54 10.75
C ALA A 243 -5.35 -6.79 11.00
N CYS A 244 -4.29 -6.98 10.21
CA CYS A 244 -3.38 -8.10 10.37
C CYS A 244 -2.54 -7.98 11.66
N LEU A 245 -2.09 -6.77 12.00
CA LEU A 245 -1.32 -6.50 13.21
C LEU A 245 -2.06 -6.95 14.47
N VAL A 246 -3.35 -6.64 14.55
CA VAL A 246 -4.19 -6.99 15.70
C VAL A 246 -4.37 -8.50 15.85
N HIS A 247 -4.53 -9.25 14.75
CA HIS A 247 -4.59 -10.71 14.81
C HIS A 247 -3.24 -11.37 15.20
N ILE A 248 -2.10 -10.76 14.82
CA ILE A 248 -0.76 -11.22 15.22
C ILE A 248 -0.54 -11.06 16.74
N TYR A 249 -1.05 -9.97 17.31
CA TYR A 249 -0.95 -9.67 18.75
C TYR A 249 -2.11 -10.21 19.58
N MET A 250 -3.20 -10.65 18.94
CA MET A 250 -4.46 -11.08 19.57
C MET A 250 -5.09 -10.01 20.47
N TRP A 251 -4.81 -8.74 20.17
CA TRP A 251 -5.22 -7.61 21.00
C TRP A 251 -5.24 -6.32 20.16
N SER A 252 -6.26 -5.49 20.40
CA SER A 252 -6.40 -4.15 19.82
C SER A 252 -6.44 -3.11 20.93
N GLY A 253 -5.54 -2.14 20.91
CA GLY A 253 -5.58 -1.05 21.89
C GLY A 253 -5.01 0.26 21.37
N ILE A 254 -4.90 1.25 22.27
CA ILE A 254 -4.52 2.63 21.93
C ILE A 254 -3.11 2.71 21.32
N SER A 255 -2.24 1.74 21.59
CA SER A 255 -0.90 1.66 21.00
C SER A 255 -0.89 1.53 19.47
N LEU A 256 -2.00 1.12 18.85
CA LEU A 256 -2.16 1.13 17.39
C LEU A 256 -2.13 2.54 16.79
N PHE A 257 -2.45 3.56 17.61
CA PHE A 257 -2.36 4.98 17.23
C PHE A 257 -1.00 5.61 17.55
N ALA A 258 0.01 4.81 17.91
CA ALA A 258 1.36 5.30 18.17
C ALA A 258 1.99 5.91 16.92
N LEU A 259 2.74 7.00 17.11
CA LEU A 259 3.39 7.74 16.02
C LEU A 259 4.48 6.94 15.29
N ASP A 260 4.95 5.84 15.88
CA ASP A 260 5.91 4.93 15.24
C ASP A 260 5.39 4.41 13.90
N PHE A 261 4.09 4.11 13.83
CA PHE A 261 3.42 3.73 12.60
C PHE A 261 3.32 4.88 11.60
N SER A 262 3.52 6.14 11.97
CA SER A 262 3.55 7.24 11.00
C SER A 262 4.97 7.62 10.58
N ILE A 263 5.91 7.64 11.53
CA ILE A 263 7.26 8.19 11.32
C ILE A 263 8.16 7.16 10.64
N LEU A 264 8.19 5.92 11.13
CA LEU A 264 9.12 4.90 10.65
C LEU A 264 8.88 4.51 9.17
N PRO A 265 7.63 4.32 8.69
CA PRO A 265 7.40 4.04 7.28
C PRO A 265 7.85 5.17 6.36
N ILE A 266 7.68 6.43 6.76
CA ILE A 266 8.13 7.58 5.95
C ILE A 266 9.65 7.67 5.94
N ALA A 267 10.30 7.44 7.08
CA ALA A 267 11.76 7.34 7.11
C ALA A 267 12.25 6.20 6.18
N ALA A 268 11.56 5.06 6.18
CA ALA A 268 11.87 3.93 5.32
C ALA A 268 11.70 4.28 3.82
N THR A 269 10.69 5.06 3.42
CA THR A 269 10.54 5.48 2.01
C THR A 269 11.60 6.47 1.58
N VAL A 270 11.99 7.40 2.46
CA VAL A 270 13.04 8.39 2.16
C VAL A 270 14.40 7.71 2.00
N ILE A 271 14.76 6.81 2.92
CA ILE A 271 16.02 6.05 2.86
C ILE A 271 15.99 5.06 1.70
N GLY A 272 14.86 4.38 1.53
CA GLY A 272 14.67 3.30 0.59
C GLY A 272 14.54 3.73 -0.87
N GLY A 273 14.50 5.02 -1.20
CA GLY A 273 14.37 5.51 -2.58
C GLY A 273 12.96 6.03 -2.88
N ALA A 274 12.82 7.35 -2.76
CA ALA A 274 11.61 8.09 -3.05
C ALA A 274 11.03 7.81 -4.46
N GLY A 275 9.79 7.30 -4.54
CA GLY A 275 9.03 7.20 -5.79
C GLY A 275 9.38 6.02 -6.71
N THR A 276 10.24 5.09 -6.29
CA THR A 276 10.53 3.88 -7.07
C THR A 276 9.67 2.68 -6.67
N LEU A 277 8.86 2.79 -5.60
CA LEU A 277 8.03 1.75 -4.95
C LEU A 277 8.77 0.46 -4.51
N VAL A 278 9.94 0.15 -5.08
CA VAL A 278 10.73 -1.07 -4.86
C VAL A 278 12.11 -0.76 -4.30
N GLY A 279 12.54 0.49 -4.39
CA GLY A 279 13.86 0.99 -3.99
C GLY A 279 14.79 1.31 -5.16
N PRO A 280 16.02 1.79 -4.90
CA PRO A 280 17.01 2.13 -5.92
C PRO A 280 17.50 0.92 -6.72
#